data_AF-A0A9Q8Y0Y7-F1
#
_entry.id   AF-A0A9Q8Y0Y7-F1
#
_cell.length_a   1.000
_cell.length_b   1.000
_cell.length_c   1.000
_cell.angle_alpha   90.00
_cell.angle_beta   90.00
_cell.angle_gamma   90.00
#
_symmetry.space_group_name_H-M   'P 1'
#
loop_
_entity.id
_entity.type
_entity.pdbx_description
1 polymer ?
#
loop_
_entity_poly.entity_id
_entity_poly.type
_entity_poly.pdbx_seq_one_letter_code
_entity_poly.pdbx_strand_id
1 'polypeptide(L)' 'MKFGMRKPSIKKSFKARTTGKAKRKVKKATVPMYGKKGTGIIKNPKKAVYNKVYKKTTFSFWDLFK' A
#
# COMPACT_ATOMS: atom_id res chain seq x y z
N MET A 1 13.36 3.35 9.94
CA MET A 1 12.80 3.70 8.61
C MET A 1 13.86 3.39 7.56
N LYS A 2 13.46 2.96 6.34
CA LYS A 2 14.40 2.78 5.21
C LYS A 2 14.32 4.01 4.31
N PHE A 3 15.44 4.42 3.74
CA PHE A 3 15.52 5.47 2.71
C PHE A 3 15.96 4.82 1.39
N GLY A 4 15.41 5.31 0.26
CA GLY A 4 15.77 4.83 -1.08
C GLY A 4 14.98 3.63 -1.60
N MET A 5 15.62 2.76 -2.39
CA MET A 5 14.92 1.73 -3.17
C MET A 5 14.33 0.62 -2.31
N ARG A 6 13.04 0.32 -2.54
CA ARG A 6 12.38 -0.84 -1.95
C ARG A 6 12.89 -2.13 -2.60
N LYS A 7 13.03 -3.20 -1.80
CA LYS A 7 13.41 -4.53 -2.31
C LYS A 7 12.34 -5.00 -3.31
N PRO A 8 12.69 -5.21 -4.60
CA PRO A 8 11.74 -5.73 -5.56
C PRO A 8 11.42 -7.20 -5.25
N SER A 9 10.19 -7.62 -5.55
CA SER A 9 9.78 -9.01 -5.44
C SER A 9 8.73 -9.34 -6.50
N ILE A 10 9.11 -10.15 -7.48
CA ILE A 10 8.29 -10.44 -8.68
C ILE A 10 7.02 -11.19 -8.29
N LYS A 11 7.14 -12.28 -7.51
CA LYS A 11 5.99 -13.10 -7.06
C LYS A 11 4.93 -12.28 -6.31
N LYS A 12 5.35 -11.40 -5.39
CA LYS A 12 4.41 -10.55 -4.63
C LYS A 12 3.80 -9.46 -5.52
N SER A 13 4.57 -8.90 -6.46
CA SER A 13 4.07 -7.92 -7.44
C SER A 13 2.94 -8.52 -8.28
N PHE A 14 3.16 -9.73 -8.84
CA PHE A 14 2.14 -10.42 -9.63
C PHE A 14 0.88 -10.74 -8.81
N LYS A 15 1.05 -11.32 -7.62
CA LYS A 15 -0.07 -11.65 -6.71
C LYS A 15 -0.88 -10.41 -6.30
N ALA A 16 -0.22 -9.27 -6.12
CA ALA A 16 -0.89 -8.01 -5.80
C ALA A 16 -1.74 -7.48 -6.96
N ARG A 17 -1.34 -7.72 -8.22
CA ARG A 17 -2.07 -7.32 -9.42
C ARG A 17 -3.24 -8.25 -9.76
N THR A 18 -3.16 -9.54 -9.42
CA THR A 18 -4.20 -10.55 -9.69
C THR A 18 -5.14 -10.76 -8.50
N THR A 19 -4.88 -11.78 -7.68
CA THR A 19 -5.75 -12.24 -6.57
C THR A 19 -5.94 -11.15 -5.52
N GLY A 20 -4.89 -10.39 -5.20
CA GLY A 20 -4.97 -9.29 -4.24
C GLY A 20 -5.88 -8.15 -4.71
N LYS A 21 -5.90 -7.87 -6.02
CA LYS A 21 -6.77 -6.84 -6.61
C LYS A 21 -8.23 -7.25 -6.53
N ALA A 22 -8.55 -8.50 -6.88
CA ALA A 22 -9.91 -9.04 -6.77
C ALA A 22 -10.45 -8.97 -5.34
N LYS A 23 -9.69 -9.46 -4.34
CA LYS A 23 -10.09 -9.42 -2.93
C LYS A 23 -10.33 -7.98 -2.42
N ARG A 24 -9.53 -7.00 -2.87
CA ARG A 24 -9.72 -5.59 -2.50
C ARG A 24 -10.98 -4.98 -3.12
N LYS A 25 -11.34 -5.38 -4.35
CA LYS A 25 -12.59 -4.91 -4.99
C LYS A 25 -13.80 -5.35 -4.18
N VAL A 26 -13.88 -6.62 -3.81
CA VAL A 26 -14.97 -7.17 -2.97
C VAL A 26 -15.04 -6.42 -1.64
N LYS A 27 -13.92 -6.25 -0.93
CA LYS A 27 -13.89 -5.53 0.35
C LYS A 27 -14.32 -4.06 0.25
N LYS A 28 -14.04 -3.39 -0.87
CA LYS A 28 -14.51 -2.01 -1.10
C LYS A 28 -16.03 -1.94 -1.30
N ALA A 29 -16.63 -2.98 -1.89
CA ALA A 29 -18.07 -3.04 -2.10
C ALA A 29 -18.83 -3.41 -0.82
N THR A 30 -18.26 -4.26 0.04
CA THR A 30 -18.97 -4.80 1.21
C THR A 30 -18.71 -4.05 2.51
N VAL A 31 -17.55 -3.39 2.67
CA VAL A 31 -17.18 -2.73 3.93
C VAL A 31 -17.29 -1.21 3.78
N PRO A 32 -18.24 -0.54 4.46
CA PRO A 32 -18.57 0.88 4.26
C PRO A 32 -17.41 1.87 4.43
N MET A 33 -16.39 1.50 5.20
CA MET A 33 -15.22 2.34 5.49
C MET A 33 -13.91 1.82 4.89
N TYR A 34 -13.94 0.75 4.08
CA TYR A 34 -12.71 0.17 3.55
C TYR A 34 -12.13 1.01 2.40
N GLY A 35 -10.89 1.48 2.57
CA GLY A 35 -10.19 2.27 1.56
C GLY A 35 -10.61 3.74 1.46
N LYS A 36 -11.49 4.22 2.36
CA LYS A 36 -11.82 5.65 2.47
C LYS A 36 -10.67 6.42 3.12
N LYS A 37 -10.49 7.68 2.71
CA LYS A 37 -9.46 8.58 3.28
C LYS A 37 -9.73 8.80 4.78
N GLY A 38 -8.69 9.04 5.57
CA GLY A 38 -8.79 9.28 7.03
C GLY A 38 -8.94 8.04 7.91
N THR A 39 -9.49 6.93 7.40
CA THR A 39 -9.77 5.72 8.19
C THR A 39 -8.52 5.08 8.83
N GLY A 40 -7.35 5.24 8.22
CA GLY A 40 -6.09 4.76 8.78
C GLY A 40 -5.64 5.52 10.03
N ILE A 41 -5.94 6.82 10.11
CA ILE A 41 -5.59 7.66 11.27
C ILE A 41 -6.49 7.29 12.44
N ILE A 42 -7.80 7.11 12.20
CA ILE A 42 -8.79 6.71 13.20
C ILE A 42 -8.45 5.35 13.79
N LYS A 43 -8.07 4.37 12.96
CA LYS A 43 -7.77 2.99 13.43
C LYS A 43 -6.40 2.83 14.06
N ASN A 44 -5.37 3.47 13.50
CA ASN A 44 -4.00 3.37 14.01
C ASN A 44 -3.16 4.59 13.59
N PRO A 45 -3.12 5.66 14.40
CA PRO A 45 -2.47 6.91 14.04
C PRO A 45 -0.95 6.75 13.89
N LYS A 46 -0.29 6.01 14.80
CA LYS A 46 1.16 5.76 14.75
C LYS A 46 1.58 5.11 13.43
N LYS A 47 0.84 4.07 13.01
CA LYS A 47 1.11 3.35 11.75
C LYS A 47 0.79 4.21 10.53
N ALA A 48 -0.25 5.04 10.59
CA ALA A 48 -0.59 5.95 9.52
C ALA A 48 0.53 6.98 9.25
N VAL A 49 1.07 7.58 10.31
CA VAL A 49 2.20 8.52 10.23
C VAL A 49 3.45 7.82 9.69
N TYR A 50 3.80 6.65 10.24
CA TYR A 50 4.95 5.86 9.77
C TYR A 50 4.86 5.54 8.28
N ASN A 51 3.71 5.03 7.82
CA ASN A 51 3.51 4.68 6.42
C ASN A 51 3.56 5.90 5.49
N LYS A 52 3.10 7.08 5.97
CA LYS A 52 3.18 8.35 5.23
C LYS A 52 4.63 8.75 5.02
N VAL A 53 5.45 8.71 6.08
CA VAL A 53 6.89 9.03 5.99
C VAL A 53 7.60 7.99 5.12
N TYR A 54 7.39 6.69 5.37
CA TYR A 54 7.98 5.61 4.58
C TYR A 54 7.69 5.73 3.07
N LYS A 55 6.45 6.11 2.70
CA LYS A 55 6.09 6.30 1.29
C LYS A 55 6.81 7.48 0.64
N LYS A 56 7.10 8.55 1.40
CA LYS A 56 7.85 9.71 0.90
C LYS A 56 9.35 9.44 0.78
N THR A 57 9.91 8.65 1.69
CA THR A 57 11.37 8.41 1.77
C THR A 57 11.84 7.21 0.96
N THR A 58 10.92 6.45 0.35
CA THR A 58 11.27 5.24 -0.44
C THR A 58 10.59 5.21 -1.80
N PHE A 59 11.31 4.77 -2.82
CA PHE A 59 10.82 4.60 -4.19
C PHE A 59 10.83 3.12 -4.61
N SER A 60 9.99 2.76 -5.58
CA SER A 60 9.96 1.40 -6.12
C SER A 60 10.94 1.25 -7.28
N PHE A 61 11.47 0.06 -7.47
CA PHE A 61 12.24 -0.30 -8.67
C PHE A 61 11.43 -0.06 -9.96
N TRP A 62 10.11 -0.29 -9.93
CA TRP A 62 9.24 -0.06 -11.08
C TRP A 62 9.04 1.44 -11.41
N ASP A 63 9.31 2.33 -10.46
CA ASP A 63 9.22 3.78 -10.70
C ASP A 63 10.40 4.29 -11.57
N LEU A 64 11.47 3.48 -11.72
CA LEU A 64 12.63 3.79 -12.57
C LEU A 64 12.39 3.52 -14.06
N PHE A 65 11.42 2.66 -14.38
CA PHE A 65 11.08 2.25 -15.75
C PHE A 65 9.73 2.82 -16.21
N LYS A 66 9.30 3.90 -15.56
CA LYS A 66 8.06 4.60 -15.85
C LYS A 66 8.36 5.82 -16.72
#